data_AF-A0A1M6U8N2-F1
#
_entry.id   AF-A0A1M6U8N2-F1
#
_cell.length_a   1.000
_cell.length_b   1.000
_cell.length_c   1.000
_cell.angle_alpha   90.00
_cell.angle_beta   90.00
_cell.angle_gamma   90.00
#
_symmetry.space_group_name_H-M   'P 1'
#
loop_
_entity.id
_entity.type
_entity.pdbx_description
1 polymer ?
#
loop_
_entity_poly.entity_id
_entity_poly.type
_entity_poly.pdbx_seq_one_letter_code
_entity_poly.pdbx_strand_id
1 'polypeptide(L)'
;MATLNPNTHVLLDGEVKVYKRPNSKRWQATFKIDEHWIRISTGKRDLEEAKTVAREQYLDYRFRAKHDLTVVTKRFEDVAL
;
A
#
# COMPACT_ATOMS: atom_id res chain seq x y z
N MET A 1 -16.30 1.71 21.00
CA MET A 1 -15.67 0.40 20.71
C MET A 1 -15.13 0.44 19.29
N ALA A 2 -13.81 0.45 19.10
CA ALA A 2 -13.22 0.50 17.77
C ALA A 2 -13.42 -0.87 17.10
N THR A 3 -14.38 -0.95 16.18
CA THR A 3 -14.63 -2.14 15.35
C THR A 3 -13.41 -2.38 14.47
N LEU A 4 -12.56 -3.35 14.85
CA LEU A 4 -11.56 -3.90 13.94
C LEU A 4 -12.31 -4.55 12.77
N ASN A 5 -12.26 -3.89 11.62
CA ASN A 5 -12.93 -4.38 10.42
C ASN A 5 -12.37 -5.77 10.05
N PRO A 6 -13.23 -6.79 9.83
CA PRO A 6 -12.81 -8.13 9.44
C PRO A 6 -12.08 -8.17 8.08
N ASN A 7 -12.16 -7.09 7.31
CA ASN A 7 -11.53 -6.95 5.99
C ASN A 7 -10.12 -6.35 6.08
N THR A 8 -9.33 -6.74 7.09
CA THR A 8 -7.94 -6.32 7.24
C THR A 8 -7.03 -7.52 7.03
N HIS A 9 -6.16 -7.44 6.02
CA HIS A 9 -5.18 -8.46 5.68
C HIS A 9 -3.78 -7.91 5.88
N VAL A 10 -2.96 -8.64 6.62
CA VAL A 10 -1.54 -8.36 6.76
C VAL A 10 -0.75 -9.16 5.72
N LEU A 11 0.29 -8.53 5.17
CA LEU A 11 1.23 -9.08 4.20
C LEU A 11 2.64 -8.73 4.68
N LEU A 12 3.65 -9.46 4.20
CA LEU A 12 5.07 -9.25 4.54
C LEU A 12 5.25 -9.22 6.06
N ASP A 13 4.85 -10.30 6.74
CA ASP A 13 4.94 -10.46 8.20
C ASP A 13 4.33 -9.32 9.05
N GLY A 14 3.39 -8.56 8.47
CA GLY A 14 2.72 -7.45 9.15
C GLY A 14 3.27 -6.06 8.83
N GLU A 15 4.29 -5.97 7.97
CA GLU A 15 4.81 -4.70 7.45
C GLU A 15 3.79 -3.99 6.57
N VAL A 16 2.99 -4.74 5.81
CA VAL A 16 1.94 -4.19 4.93
C VAL A 16 0.56 -4.62 5.41
N LYS A 17 -0.29 -3.64 5.73
CA LYS A 17 -1.69 -3.82 6.13
C LYS A 17 -2.61 -3.36 5.01
N VAL A 18 -3.32 -4.30 4.40
CA VAL A 18 -4.32 -4.03 3.36
C VAL A 18 -5.71 -4.10 3.99
N TYR A 19 -6.49 -3.04 3.89
CA TYR A 19 -7.82 -2.98 4.48
C TYR A 19 -8.86 -2.36 3.55
N LYS A 20 -10.11 -2.79 3.71
CA LYS A 20 -11.26 -2.21 3.00
C LYS A 20 -12.16 -1.46 3.97
N ARG A 21 -12.60 -0.26 3.57
CA ARG A 21 -13.59 0.52 4.31
C ARG A 21 -15.01 0.08 3.92
N PRO A 22 -15.99 0.09 4.83
CA PRO A 22 -17.37 -0.32 4.52
C PRO A 22 -18.00 0.52 3.40
N ASN A 23 -17.68 1.81 3.32
CA ASN A 23 -18.23 2.72 2.31
C ASN A 23 -17.38 2.80 1.02
N SER A 24 -16.25 2.09 0.93
CA SER A 24 -15.37 2.16 -0.24
C SER A 24 -15.27 0.80 -0.93
N LYS A 25 -15.52 0.80 -2.24
CA LYS A 25 -15.30 -0.39 -3.09
C LYS A 25 -13.81 -0.70 -3.27
N ARG A 26 -12.92 0.24 -2.93
CA ARG A 26 -11.46 0.15 -3.15
C ARG A 26 -10.72 -0.30 -1.89
N TRP A 27 -9.70 -1.12 -2.09
CA TRP A 27 -8.76 -1.50 -1.04
C TRP A 27 -7.74 -0.40 -0.79
N GLN A 28 -7.26 -0.32 0.45
CA GLN A 28 -6.20 0.58 0.88
C GLN A 28 -5.09 -0.22 1.51
N ALA A 29 -3.85 0.24 1.38
CA ALA A 29 -2.68 -0.34 2.01
C ALA A 29 -1.99 0.69 2.90
N THR A 30 -1.51 0.23 4.04
CA THR A 30 -0.70 1.00 4.97
C THR A 30 0.54 0.18 5.27
N PHE A 31 1.70 0.81 5.25
CA PHE A 31 2.96 0.17 5.61
C PHE A 31 3.92 1.16 6.26
N LYS A 32 4.91 0.62 6.95
CA LYS A 32 5.96 1.41 7.59
C LYS A 32 7.25 1.26 6.79
N ILE A 33 7.84 2.37 6.36
CA ILE A 33 9.12 2.42 5.64
C ILE A 33 9.99 3.49 6.30
N ASP A 34 11.20 3.12 6.71
CA ASP A 34 12.18 4.03 7.34
C ASP A 34 11.55 4.92 8.42
N GLU A 35 10.84 4.26 9.35
CA GLU A 35 10.08 4.88 10.45
C GLU A 35 8.84 5.71 10.07
N HIS A 36 8.58 5.93 8.79
CA HIS A 36 7.43 6.67 8.31
C HIS A 36 6.25 5.73 8.00
N TRP A 37 5.07 6.11 8.50
CA TRP A 37 3.82 5.45 8.14
C TRP A 37 3.29 6.00 6.82
N ILE A 38 3.24 5.14 5.81
CA ILE A 38 2.74 5.49 4.48
C ILE A 38 1.39 4.83 4.29
N ARG A 39 0.43 5.61 3.78
CA ARG A 39 -0.92 5.14 3.45
C ARG A 39 -1.19 5.42 1.99
N ILE A 40 -1.55 4.37 1.27
CA ILE A 40 -1.89 4.43 -0.15
C ILE A 40 -3.23 3.75 -0.43
N SER A 41 -3.93 4.20 -1.46
CA SER A 41 -5.04 3.43 -2.01
C SER A 41 -4.50 2.49 -3.09
N THR A 42 -4.78 1.18 -3.00
CA THR A 42 -4.39 0.26 -4.09
C THR A 42 -5.25 0.48 -5.34
N GLY A 43 -6.38 1.17 -5.22
CA GLY A 43 -7.29 1.47 -6.35
C GLY A 43 -8.10 0.27 -6.85
N LYS A 44 -7.72 -0.94 -6.44
CA LYS A 44 -8.35 -2.20 -6.85
C LYS A 44 -9.56 -2.56 -5.99
N ARG A 45 -10.50 -3.31 -6.56
CA ARG A 45 -11.71 -3.82 -5.88
C ARG A 45 -11.52 -5.25 -5.39
N ASP A 46 -10.72 -6.02 -6.12
CA ASP A 46 -10.36 -7.39 -5.85
C ASP A 46 -9.22 -7.46 -4.83
N LEU A 47 -9.36 -8.39 -3.88
CA LEU A 47 -8.38 -8.56 -2.80
C LEU A 47 -7.03 -9.04 -3.35
N GLU A 48 -7.04 -9.99 -4.28
CA GLU A 48 -5.81 -10.55 -4.84
C GLU A 48 -5.01 -9.48 -5.61
N GLU A 49 -5.67 -8.73 -6.50
CA GLU A 49 -5.04 -7.60 -7.16
C GLU A 49 -4.55 -6.54 -6.16
N ALA A 50 -5.33 -6.25 -5.11
CA ALA A 50 -4.92 -5.31 -4.08
C ALA A 50 -3.67 -5.78 -3.33
N LYS A 51 -3.51 -7.08 -3.07
CA LYS A 51 -2.31 -7.64 -2.44
C LYS A 51 -1.09 -7.47 -3.34
N THR A 52 -1.23 -7.72 -4.65
CA THR A 52 -0.16 -7.54 -5.63
C THR A 52 0.27 -6.07 -5.70
N VAL A 53 -0.69 -5.16 -5.91
CA VAL A 53 -0.41 -3.72 -5.98
C VAL A 53 0.20 -3.20 -4.67
N ALA A 54 -0.28 -3.66 -3.51
CA ALA A 54 0.28 -3.26 -2.22
C ALA A 54 1.75 -3.68 -2.07
N ARG A 55 2.14 -4.87 -2.58
CA ARG A 55 3.53 -5.33 -2.58
C ARG A 55 4.40 -4.52 -3.53
N GLU A 56 3.93 -4.27 -4.75
CA GLU A 56 4.65 -3.46 -5.74
C GLU A 56 4.92 -2.06 -5.21
N GLN A 57 3.90 -1.43 -4.63
CA GLN A 57 4.05 -0.10 -4.05
C GLN A 57 5.00 -0.11 -2.85
N TYR A 58 4.89 -1.09 -1.95
CA TYR A 58 5.83 -1.22 -0.84
C TYR A 58 7.28 -1.31 -1.34
N LEU A 59 7.56 -2.14 -2.35
CA LEU A 59 8.90 -2.27 -2.93
C LEU A 59 9.40 -0.96 -3.54
N ASP A 60 8.55 -0.26 -4.30
CA ASP A 60 8.88 1.04 -4.89
C ASP A 60 9.22 2.09 -3.82
N TYR A 61 8.41 2.20 -2.76
CA TYR A 61 8.74 3.09 -1.65
C TYR A 61 10.01 2.69 -0.91
N ARG A 62 10.27 1.39 -0.72
CA ARG A 62 11.49 0.90 -0.05
C ARG A 62 12.73 1.16 -0.89
N PHE A 63 12.60 1.04 -2.22
CA PHE A 63 13.65 1.42 -3.15
C PHE A 63 13.94 2.92 -3.07
N ARG A 64 12.91 3.77 -3.13
CA ARG A 64 13.05 5.23 -2.99
C ARG A 64 13.72 5.63 -1.68
N ALA A 65 13.31 5.02 -0.57
CA ALA A 65 13.86 5.34 0.75
C ALA A 65 15.32 4.90 0.90
N LYS A 66 15.70 3.73 0.36
CA LYS A 66 17.10 3.26 0.35
C LYS A 66 18.02 4.12 -0.53
N HIS A 67 17.49 4.77 -1.56
CA HIS A 67 18.27 5.55 -2.51
C HIS A 67 18.41 7.05 -2.17
N ASP A 68 17.96 7.49 -0.98
CA ASP A 68 18.09 8.87 -0.47
C ASP A 68 17.65 9.95 -1.48
N LEU A 69 16.76 9.59 -2.41
CA LEU A 69 16.18 10.51 -3.35
C LEU A 69 15.13 11.30 -2.58
N THR A 70 15.51 12.50 -2.11
CA THR A 70 14.59 13.53 -1.61
C THR A 70 13.27 13.43 -2.36
N VAL A 71 12.17 13.27 -1.62
CA VAL A 71 10.81 13.01 -2.09
C VAL A 71 10.34 14.11 -3.06
N VAL A 72 10.84 14.09 -4.29
CA VAL A 72 10.34 14.88 -5.41
C VAL A 72 9.54 13.90 -6.25
N THR A 73 8.25 13.89 -5.95
CA THR A 73 7.24 13.10 -6.62
C THR A 73 7.28 13.40 -8.13
N LYS A 74 7.85 12.49 -8.92
CA LYS A 74 7.38 12.26 -10.29
C LYS A 74 6.79 10.87 -10.33
N ARG A 75 5.46 10.83 -10.36
CA ARG A 75 4.68 9.65 -10.72
C ARG A 75 5.22 9.20 -12.08
N PHE A 76 5.94 8.09 -12.11
CA PHE A 76 6.13 7.35 -13.35
C PHE A 76 4.80 6.67 -13.63
N GLU A 77 3.97 7.39 -14.38
CA GLU A 77 2.88 6.82 -15.16
C GLU A 77 3.48 5.78 -16.13
N ASP A 78 2.79 4.65 -16.24
CA ASP A 78 2.93 3.63 -17.28
C ASP A 78 4.25 2.88 -17.42
N VAL A 79 4.40 1.83 -16.61
CA VAL A 79 4.91 0.53 -17.11
C VAL A 79 3.74 -0.44 -17.16
N ALA A 80 2.94 -0.32 -18.20
CA ALA A 80 2.15 -1.41 -18.77
C ALA A 80 2.31 -1.28 -20.29
N LEU A 81 2.83 -2.35 -20.91
CA LEU A 81 3.13 -2.48 -22.34
C LEU A 81 1.91 -2.22 -23.24
#